data_AF-A0A7C7JRC0-F1
#
_entry.id   AF-A0A7C7JRC0-F1
#
_cell.length_a   1.000
_cell.length_b   1.000
_cell.length_c   1.000
_cell.angle_alpha   90.00
_cell.angle_beta   90.00
_cell.angle_gamma   90.00
#
_symmetry.space_group_name_H-M   'P 1'
#
loop_
_entity.id
_entity.type
_entity.pdbx_description
1 polymer ?
#
loop_
_entity_poly.entity_id
_entity_poly.type
_entity_poly.pdbx_seq_one_letter_code
_entity_poly.pdbx_strand_id
1 'polypeptide(L)'
;MTVAYYDTYTGPPSKDRPAMFNGAFGVDVRNADGLIVVSDMTTGFWAFRMEGFSGWNGADWGMPDISSAQKWDEDLGEISFSPGGSR
;
A
#
# COMPACT_ATOMS: atom_id res chain seq x y z
N MET A 1 22.61 -7.43 15.45
CA MET A 1 21.18 -7.74 15.38
C MET A 1 20.42 -6.43 15.42
N THR A 2 19.58 -6.16 14.44
CA THR A 2 18.64 -5.03 14.48
C THR A 2 17.30 -5.60 14.93
N VAL A 3 16.84 -5.21 16.11
CA VAL A 3 15.49 -5.52 16.59
C VAL A 3 14.64 -4.31 16.26
N ALA A 4 13.76 -4.44 15.28
CA ALA A 4 12.76 -3.42 14.99
C ALA A 4 11.48 -3.77 15.75
N TYR A 5 11.11 -2.93 16.72
CA TYR A 5 9.78 -2.95 17.32
C TYR A 5 8.88 -2.08 16.45
N TYR A 6 8.04 -2.70 15.63
CA TYR A 6 6.97 -1.99 14.91
C TYR A 6 5.73 -1.96 15.81
N ASP A 7 5.77 -1.20 16.89
CA ASP A 7 4.57 -0.93 17.68
C ASP A 7 3.87 0.30 17.10
N THR A 8 2.74 0.05 16.46
CA THR A 8 1.89 1.09 15.87
C THR A 8 0.74 1.48 16.80
N TYR A 9 0.63 0.84 17.97
CA TYR A 9 -0.33 1.21 19.00
C TYR A 9 0.33 2.12 20.05
N THR A 10 -0.27 3.27 20.29
CA THR A 10 0.31 4.30 21.18
C THR A 10 -0.18 4.22 22.63
N GLY A 11 -1.07 3.27 22.94
CA GLY A 11 -1.67 3.12 24.26
C GLY A 11 -1.00 2.04 25.14
N PRO A 12 -1.48 1.86 26.38
CA PRO A 12 -0.89 0.90 27.31
C PRO A 12 -1.20 -0.56 26.90
N PRO A 13 -0.31 -1.52 27.18
CA PRO A 13 -0.57 -2.93 26.90
C PRO A 13 -1.76 -3.45 27.71
N SER A 14 -2.56 -4.33 27.10
CA SER A 14 -3.67 -5.02 27.77
C SER A 14 -3.31 -6.48 28.04
N LYS A 15 -3.74 -6.98 29.21
CA LYS A 15 -3.58 -8.39 29.62
C LYS A 15 -4.69 -9.29 29.09
N ASP A 16 -5.84 -8.70 28.74
CA ASP A 16 -7.06 -9.45 28.39
C ASP A 16 -7.20 -9.68 26.88
N ARG A 17 -6.66 -8.77 26.07
CA ARG A 17 -6.64 -8.86 24.60
C ARG A 17 -5.39 -8.16 24.07
N PRO A 18 -4.77 -8.63 22.97
CA PRO A 18 -3.69 -7.89 22.32
C PRO A 18 -4.15 -6.47 21.94
N ALA A 19 -3.66 -5.47 22.68
CA ALA A 19 -4.02 -4.06 22.44
C ALA A 19 -3.47 -3.53 21.11
N MET A 20 -2.47 -4.25 20.55
CA MET A 20 -1.84 -4.01 19.25
C MET A 20 -2.85 -4.02 18.09
N PHE A 21 -4.01 -4.69 18.27
CA PHE A 21 -5.14 -4.58 17.35
C PHE A 21 -5.80 -3.20 17.33
N ASN A 22 -5.24 -2.17 17.95
CA ASN A 22 -5.69 -0.79 17.79
C ASN A 22 -4.68 0.08 17.04
N GLY A 23 -3.52 -0.48 16.69
CA GLY A 23 -2.48 0.19 15.88
C GLY A 23 -2.86 0.25 14.40
N ALA A 24 -1.90 0.59 13.55
CA ALA A 24 -2.12 0.70 12.11
C ALA A 24 -2.60 -0.63 11.48
N PHE A 25 -3.69 -0.57 10.74
CA PHE A 25 -4.31 -1.70 10.02
C PHE A 25 -4.11 -1.62 8.52
N GLY A 26 -4.45 -0.47 7.93
CA GLY A 26 -4.23 -0.20 6.52
C GLY A 26 -3.01 0.68 6.39
N VAL A 27 -1.98 0.20 5.68
CA VAL A 27 -0.85 1.03 5.23
C VAL A 27 -0.66 0.74 3.76
N ASP A 28 -0.68 1.79 2.95
CA ASP A 28 -0.40 1.67 1.52
C ASP A 28 0.44 2.85 1.02
N VAL A 29 1.31 2.58 0.06
CA VAL A 29 2.18 3.57 -0.59
C VAL A 29 1.88 3.53 -2.07
N ARG A 30 1.24 4.58 -2.58
CA ARG A 30 0.87 4.65 -3.99
C ARG A 30 2.12 4.92 -4.83
N ASN A 31 2.41 4.01 -5.75
CA ASN A 31 3.65 4.06 -6.51
C ASN A 31 3.77 5.28 -7.43
N ALA A 32 2.64 5.72 -8.01
CA ALA A 32 2.59 6.80 -8.99
C ALA A 32 3.15 8.13 -8.48
N ASP A 33 3.10 8.34 -7.16
CA ASP A 33 3.32 9.65 -6.62
C ASP A 33 3.86 9.63 -5.18
N GLY A 34 3.74 8.54 -4.43
CA GLY A 34 4.23 8.46 -3.05
C GLY A 34 3.25 9.01 -2.03
N LEU A 35 1.95 9.05 -2.38
CA LEU A 35 0.90 9.17 -1.38
C LEU A 35 0.96 7.96 -0.44
N ILE A 36 1.12 8.22 0.85
CA ILE A 36 1.06 7.23 1.92
C ILE A 36 -0.27 7.41 2.63
N VAL A 37 -1.06 6.34 2.70
CA VAL A 37 -2.29 6.31 3.50
C VAL A 37 -2.11 5.35 4.66
N VAL A 38 -2.55 5.78 5.84
CA VAL A 38 -2.52 4.97 7.06
C VAL A 38 -3.86 5.06 7.77
N SER A 39 -4.38 3.94 8.23
CA SER A 39 -5.53 3.91 9.14
C SER A 39 -5.24 3.10 10.39
N ASP A 40 -5.71 3.58 11.53
CA ASP A 40 -5.70 2.86 12.81
C ASP A 40 -7.03 3.04 13.56
N MET A 41 -7.25 2.26 14.62
CA MET A 41 -8.51 2.30 15.39
C MET A 41 -8.56 3.38 16.48
N THR A 42 -7.46 4.11 16.70
CA THR A 42 -7.30 5.06 17.82
C THR A 42 -7.36 6.52 17.36
N THR A 43 -6.66 6.85 16.28
CA THR A 43 -6.45 8.19 15.74
C THR A 43 -7.11 8.39 14.37
N GLY A 44 -7.48 7.30 13.69
CA GLY A 44 -8.30 7.34 12.47
C GLY A 44 -7.48 7.25 11.18
N PHE A 45 -7.83 8.07 10.19
CA PHE A 45 -7.23 8.04 8.84
C PHE A 45 -6.26 9.20 8.64
N TRP A 46 -5.10 8.88 8.08
CA TRP A 46 -4.04 9.82 7.76
C TRP A 46 -3.59 9.66 6.32
N ALA A 47 -3.27 10.79 5.69
CA ALA A 47 -2.70 10.85 4.36
C ALA A 47 -1.48 11.77 4.37
N PHE A 48 -0.34 11.26 3.93
CA PHE A 48 0.92 11.99 3.85
C PHE A 48 1.49 11.87 2.44
N ARG A 49 2.27 12.86 2.03
CA ARG A 49 3.04 12.80 0.79
C ARG A 49 4.52 12.64 1.11
N MET A 50 5.15 11.59 0.59
CA MET A 50 6.59 11.45 0.65
C MET A 50 7.25 12.25 -0.48
N GLU A 51 7.88 13.36 -0.11
CA GLU A 51 8.68 14.15 -1.03
C GLU A 51 9.90 13.36 -1.52
N GLY A 52 10.20 13.46 -2.81
CA GLY A 52 11.32 12.76 -3.45
C GLY A 52 11.11 11.27 -3.71
N PHE A 53 9.91 10.73 -3.46
CA PHE A 53 9.59 9.36 -3.83
C PHE A 53 9.39 9.23 -5.34
N SER A 54 10.24 8.43 -5.98
CA SER A 54 10.24 8.20 -7.43
C SER A 54 9.59 6.87 -7.84
N GLY A 55 8.92 6.20 -6.90
CA GLY A 55 8.39 4.86 -7.10
C GLY A 55 9.37 3.74 -6.70
N TRP A 56 8.87 2.51 -6.72
CA TRP A 56 9.61 1.27 -6.51
C TRP A 56 9.32 0.28 -7.64
N ASN A 57 10.32 -0.54 -8.00
CA ASN A 57 10.16 -1.65 -8.92
C ASN A 57 10.56 -2.96 -8.22
N GLY A 58 9.74 -4.01 -8.35
CA GLY A 58 10.03 -5.31 -7.73
C GLY A 58 11.36 -5.92 -8.21
N ALA A 59 11.77 -5.66 -9.45
CA ALA A 59 13.01 -6.16 -10.02
C ALA A 59 14.25 -5.65 -9.26
N ASP A 60 14.21 -4.42 -8.73
CA ASP A 60 15.30 -3.85 -7.91
C ASP A 60 15.50 -4.64 -6.60
N TRP A 61 14.50 -5.42 -6.19
CA TRP A 61 14.49 -6.25 -4.99
C TRP A 61 14.45 -7.76 -5.30
N GLY A 62 14.67 -8.16 -6.56
CA GLY A 62 14.66 -9.55 -6.98
C GLY A 62 13.27 -10.22 -6.93
N MET A 63 12.19 -9.44 -6.87
CA MET A 63 10.82 -9.95 -6.91
C MET A 63 10.37 -10.18 -8.37
N PRO A 64 9.75 -11.32 -8.68
CA PRO A 64 9.26 -11.61 -10.03
C PRO A 64 8.07 -10.71 -10.39
N ASP A 65 7.87 -10.43 -11.70
CA ASP A 65 6.71 -9.69 -12.21
C ASP A 65 5.46 -10.58 -12.29
N ILE A 66 4.77 -10.72 -11.16
CA ILE A 66 3.58 -11.59 -11.03
C ILE A 66 2.37 -10.89 -10.40
N SER A 67 2.54 -9.65 -9.96
CA SER A 67 1.52 -8.88 -9.25
C SER A 67 1.05 -7.69 -10.08
N SER A 68 -0.27 -7.46 -10.12
CA SER A 68 -0.83 -6.24 -10.69
C SER A 68 -0.33 -4.97 -9.98
N ALA A 69 0.11 -5.07 -8.71
CA ALA A 69 0.72 -3.96 -7.99
C ALA A 69 2.03 -3.46 -8.65
N GLN A 70 2.68 -4.28 -9.47
CA GLN A 70 3.90 -3.92 -10.19
C GLN A 70 3.61 -3.16 -11.50
N LYS A 71 2.38 -3.23 -12.01
CA LYS A 71 1.95 -2.71 -13.32
C LYS A 71 1.13 -1.43 -13.16
N TRP A 72 1.69 -0.50 -12.40
CA TRP A 72 1.02 0.75 -12.02
C TRP A 72 1.17 1.85 -13.08
N ASP A 73 2.18 1.74 -13.94
CA ASP A 73 2.53 2.64 -15.03
C ASP A 73 2.17 2.08 -16.42
N GLU A 74 1.72 0.83 -16.49
CA GLU A 74 1.21 0.24 -17.72
C GLU A 74 -0.11 0.93 -18.10
N ASP A 75 -0.10 1.58 -19.27
CA ASP A 75 -1.32 2.07 -19.88
C ASP A 75 -2.19 0.85 -20.22
N LEU A 76 -3.40 0.74 -19.66
CA LEU A 76 -4.26 -0.45 -19.77
C LEU A 76 -4.76 -0.74 -21.21
N GLY A 77 -4.23 -0.03 -22.20
CA GLY A 77 -4.61 -0.07 -23.59
C GLY A 77 -6.00 0.54 -23.80
N GLU A 78 -6.21 1.17 -24.96
CA GLU A 78 -7.56 1.46 -25.42
C GLU A 78 -8.35 0.15 -25.47
N ILE A 79 -9.47 0.09 -24.75
CA ILE A 79 -10.45 -0.98 -24.91
C ILE A 79 -11.01 -0.84 -26.33
N SER A 80 -10.41 -1.55 -27.29
CA SER A 80 -10.91 -1.58 -28.67
C SER A 80 -12.20 -2.38 -28.70
N PHE A 81 -13.34 -1.70 -28.56
CA PHE A 81 -14.63 -2.27 -28.91
C PHE A 81 -14.65 -2.52 -30.42
N SER A 82 -14.51 -3.77 -30.84
CA SER A 82 -14.94 -4.17 -32.19
C SER A 82 -16.46 -4.19 -32.20
N PRO A 83 -17.14 -3.31 -32.96
CA PRO A 83 -18.58 -3.42 -33.13
C PRO A 83 -18.83 -4.70 -33.93
N GLY A 84 -19.37 -5.70 -33.26
CA GLY A 84 -19.70 -7.00 -33.84
C GLY A 84 -20.60 -6.87 -35.06
N GLY A 85 -20.36 -7.77 -36.01
CA GLY A 85 -20.90 -7.79 -37.36
C GLY A 85 -22.42 -7.73 -37.48
N SER A 86 -22.83 -7.16 -38.61
CA SER A 86 -24.21 -7.15 -39.09
C SER A 86 -24.83 -8.55 -39.06
N ARG A 87 -26.04 -8.62 -38.49
CA ARG A 87 -26.96 -9.75 -38.62
C ARG A 87 -27.43 -9.92 -40.06
#